data_AF-A0A0F9DW18-F1
#
_entry.id   AF-A0A0F9DW18-F1
#
_cell.length_a   1.000
_cell.length_b   1.000
_cell.length_c   1.000
_cell.angle_alpha   90.00
_cell.angle_beta   90.00
_cell.angle_gamma   90.00
#
_symmetry.space_group_name_H-M   'P 1'
#
loop_
_entity.id
_entity.type
_entity.pdbx_description
1 polymer ?
#
loop_
_entity_poly.entity_id
_entity_poly.type
_entity_poly.pdbx_seq_one_letter_code
_entity_poly.pdbx_strand_id
1 'polypeptide(L)'
;ITPNGHRQAKVDLLATASQYGDFAIITDVVDLTVEDANITIEVTLQSDQQNNTRDVLTRDVLVNSASSLTCSNGDPTATLLNRIDIDTARGTLRGNDADVITGLIAARTGQGTGPVRPAYFAMAHTDLEDDLEDVSGFKEATNYAAQKGVDVAEKGQTGNVRWLLTTQGATSGSNYLNPIIARNAYGVVDISGGNMKSIVKGLGSGGTTDPLDQRTTIGWKMWQVARILNDANILVLICTNG
;
A
#
# COMPACT_ATOMS: atom_id res chain seq x y z
N ILE A 1 47.88 11.89 12.31
CA ILE A 1 47.21 12.83 11.38
C ILE A 1 45.73 12.48 11.46
N THR A 2 44.90 13.38 11.97
CA THR A 2 43.45 13.13 12.10
C THR A 2 42.80 13.26 10.72
N PRO A 3 42.01 12.29 10.25
CA PRO A 3 41.32 12.39 8.97
C PRO A 3 40.37 13.60 8.97
N ASN A 4 40.27 14.31 7.85
CA ASN A 4 39.28 15.37 7.69
C ASN A 4 37.87 14.75 7.75
N GLY A 5 37.06 15.19 8.71
CA GLY A 5 35.66 14.78 8.81
C GLY A 5 34.85 15.31 7.63
N HIS A 6 33.88 14.52 7.15
CA HIS A 6 32.93 15.00 6.15
C HIS A 6 31.80 15.79 6.82
N ARG A 7 31.36 16.89 6.20
CA ARG A 7 30.18 17.63 6.64
C ARG A 7 28.94 16.94 6.09
N GLN A 8 28.03 16.51 6.96
CA GLN A 8 26.76 15.92 6.54
C GLN A 8 25.92 16.96 5.79
N ALA A 9 25.53 16.65 4.55
CA ALA A 9 24.59 17.47 3.80
C ALA A 9 23.16 17.12 4.24
N LYS A 10 22.38 18.13 4.60
CA LYS A 10 20.94 18.01 4.85
C LYS A 10 20.22 18.54 3.62
N VAL A 11 19.26 17.77 3.10
CA VAL A 11 18.34 18.22 2.05
C VAL A 11 16.96 18.28 2.69
N ASP A 12 16.31 19.44 2.59
CA ASP A 12 14.96 19.65 3.11
C ASP A 12 13.95 19.41 1.98
N LEU A 13 13.02 18.48 2.18
CA LEU A 13 11.90 18.23 1.26
C LEU A 13 10.63 18.86 1.85
N LEU A 14 10.02 19.80 1.11
CA LEU A 14 8.81 20.51 1.54
C LEU A 14 7.55 19.80 1.03
N ALA A 15 6.80 19.11 1.89
CA ALA A 15 5.53 18.47 1.52
C ALA A 15 4.31 19.28 2.00
N THR A 16 3.29 19.40 1.16
CA THR A 16 2.04 20.10 1.49
C THR A 16 1.02 19.11 2.03
N ALA A 17 0.39 19.45 3.16
CA ALA A 17 -0.69 18.67 3.73
C ALA A 17 -2.04 18.97 3.09
N SER A 18 -2.70 17.91 2.63
CA SER A 18 -4.08 17.95 2.13
C SER A 18 -5.01 17.20 3.08
N GLN A 19 -6.23 17.71 3.22
CA GLN A 19 -7.30 17.06 3.97
C GLN A 19 -8.24 16.34 3.01
N TYR A 20 -8.59 15.11 3.37
CA TYR A 20 -9.53 14.25 2.67
C TYR A 20 -10.67 13.85 3.61
N GLY A 21 -11.84 13.55 3.06
CA GLY A 21 -12.98 13.09 3.86
C GLY A 21 -14.21 12.84 3.01
N ASP A 22 -15.10 12.02 3.55
CA ASP A 22 -16.40 11.71 2.96
C ASP A 22 -17.44 11.51 4.07
N PHE A 23 -18.73 11.63 3.74
CA PHE A 23 -19.82 11.40 4.67
C PHE A 23 -21.07 10.82 4.00
N ALA A 24 -21.76 9.95 4.74
CA ALA A 24 -23.07 9.41 4.37
C ALA A 24 -24.18 10.04 5.23
N ILE A 25 -25.37 10.17 4.64
CA ILE A 25 -26.58 10.65 5.32
C ILE A 25 -27.57 9.48 5.45
N ILE A 26 -28.02 9.24 6.67
CA ILE A 26 -29.08 8.27 6.97
C ILE A 26 -30.33 9.07 7.39
N THR A 27 -31.49 8.74 6.81
CA THR A 27 -32.76 9.41 7.12
C THR A 27 -33.52 8.73 8.25
N ASP A 28 -34.34 9.51 8.98
CA ASP A 28 -35.19 9.05 10.08
C ASP A 28 -36.11 7.88 9.71
N VAL A 29 -36.71 7.91 8.52
CA VAL A 29 -37.60 6.85 8.03
C VAL A 29 -36.84 5.54 7.82
N VAL A 30 -35.56 5.58 7.46
CA VAL A 30 -34.72 4.39 7.31
C VAL A 30 -34.33 3.84 8.68
N ASP A 31 -34.01 4.72 9.64
CA ASP A 31 -33.70 4.34 11.03
C ASP A 31 -34.93 3.76 11.76
N LEU A 32 -36.14 4.21 11.42
CA LEU A 32 -37.39 3.72 12.01
C LEU A 32 -37.97 2.47 11.32
N THR A 33 -37.60 2.18 10.08
CA THR A 33 -38.18 1.07 9.30
C THR A 33 -37.30 -0.17 9.21
N VAL A 34 -36.02 -0.09 9.59
CA VAL A 34 -35.07 -1.20 9.52
C VAL A 34 -34.76 -1.72 10.93
N GLU A 35 -34.95 -3.02 11.15
CA GLU A 35 -34.71 -3.69 12.45
C GLU A 35 -33.22 -3.86 12.80
N ASP A 36 -32.32 -3.75 11.82
CA ASP A 36 -30.87 -3.91 11.98
C ASP A 36 -30.12 -2.56 12.06
N ALA A 37 -29.08 -2.52 12.90
CA ALA A 37 -28.30 -1.32 13.20
C ALA A 37 -27.46 -0.80 12.00
N ASN A 38 -28.11 -0.11 11.06
CA ASN A 38 -27.50 0.49 9.86
C ASN A 38 -26.27 1.36 10.18
N ILE A 39 -26.30 2.08 11.32
CA ILE A 39 -25.21 2.97 11.74
C ILE A 39 -23.88 2.20 11.92
N THR A 40 -23.88 1.00 12.50
CA THR A 40 -22.64 0.26 12.76
C THR A 40 -22.02 -0.29 11.47
N ILE A 41 -22.87 -0.70 10.53
CA ILE A 41 -22.44 -1.16 9.20
C ILE A 41 -21.82 0.00 8.43
N GLU A 42 -22.47 1.17 8.44
CA GLU A 42 -21.97 2.38 7.79
C GLU A 42 -20.65 2.89 8.40
N VAL A 43 -20.45 2.80 9.72
CA VAL A 43 -19.14 3.11 10.33
C VAL A 43 -18.05 2.17 9.82
N THR A 44 -18.36 0.90 9.61
CA THR A 44 -17.40 -0.09 9.10
C THR A 44 -17.04 0.21 7.65
N LEU A 45 -18.05 0.45 6.80
CA LEU A 45 -17.86 0.80 5.39
C LEU A 45 -17.01 2.07 5.23
N GLN A 46 -17.26 3.09 6.05
CA GLN A 46 -16.47 4.32 6.05
C GLN A 46 -15.04 4.12 6.53
N SER A 47 -14.82 3.20 7.47
CA SER A 47 -13.47 2.84 7.90
C SER A 47 -12.68 2.18 6.76
N ASP A 48 -13.34 1.31 5.99
CA ASP A 48 -12.72 0.67 4.83
C ASP A 48 -12.43 1.69 3.73
N GLN A 49 -13.39 2.56 3.40
CA GLN A 49 -13.22 3.63 2.42
C GLN A 49 -12.06 4.59 2.81
N GLN A 50 -11.99 4.94 4.09
CA GLN A 50 -10.91 5.76 4.64
C GLN A 50 -9.54 5.09 4.46
N ASN A 51 -9.42 3.82 4.83
CA ASN A 51 -8.17 3.07 4.70
C ASN A 51 -7.76 2.94 3.23
N ASN A 52 -8.71 2.65 2.34
CA ASN A 52 -8.47 2.58 0.89
C ASN A 52 -7.98 3.91 0.34
N THR A 53 -8.57 5.03 0.78
CA THR A 53 -8.13 6.37 0.34
C THR A 53 -6.69 6.63 0.76
N ARG A 54 -6.32 6.27 1.99
CA ARG A 54 -4.95 6.42 2.50
C ARG A 54 -3.93 5.60 1.70
N ASP A 55 -4.30 4.38 1.37
CA ASP A 55 -3.47 3.47 0.60
C ASP A 55 -3.26 3.99 -0.84
N VAL A 56 -4.35 4.35 -1.52
CA VAL A 56 -4.35 4.93 -2.87
C VAL A 56 -3.46 6.18 -2.94
N LEU A 57 -3.59 7.12 -2.00
CA LEU A 57 -2.78 8.33 -1.99
C LEU A 57 -1.28 8.05 -1.82
N THR A 58 -0.93 7.05 -1.01
CA THR A 58 0.47 6.67 -0.80
C THR A 58 1.02 5.94 -2.02
N ARG A 59 0.26 5.01 -2.57
CA ARG A 59 0.56 4.29 -3.82
C ARG A 59 0.78 5.24 -4.99
N ASP A 60 -0.07 6.24 -5.18
CA ASP A 60 0.05 7.18 -6.31
C ASP A 60 1.34 8.01 -6.25
N VAL A 61 1.82 8.32 -5.05
CA VAL A 61 3.12 8.96 -4.85
C VAL A 61 4.25 7.99 -5.22
N LEU A 62 4.16 6.72 -4.83
CA LEU A 62 5.18 5.70 -5.07
C LEU A 62 5.32 5.33 -6.55
N VAL A 63 4.20 5.24 -7.26
CA VAL A 63 4.16 4.89 -8.68
C VAL A 63 4.74 6.00 -9.56
N ASN A 64 4.73 7.25 -9.09
CA ASN A 64 5.34 8.39 -9.75
C ASN A 64 6.86 8.52 -9.49
N SER A 65 7.53 7.47 -9.02
CA SER A 65 9.00 7.45 -8.91
C SER A 65 9.66 7.55 -10.29
N ALA A 66 10.89 8.08 -10.35
CA ALA A 66 11.58 8.28 -11.62
C ALA A 66 12.14 6.99 -12.24
N SER A 67 12.32 5.92 -11.45
CA SER A 67 12.80 4.63 -11.94
C SER A 67 11.65 3.66 -12.23
N SER A 68 11.55 3.21 -13.49
CA SER A 68 10.63 2.15 -13.91
C SER A 68 11.31 1.14 -14.84
N LEU A 69 10.81 -0.09 -14.81
CA LEU A 69 11.23 -1.20 -15.65
C LEU A 69 9.98 -1.88 -16.22
N THR A 70 9.89 -2.01 -17.53
CA THR A 70 8.84 -2.79 -18.16
C THR A 70 9.26 -4.26 -18.24
N CYS A 71 8.34 -5.17 -17.90
CA CYS A 71 8.58 -6.60 -18.01
C CYS A 71 8.82 -7.00 -19.47
N SER A 72 9.58 -8.08 -19.65
CA SER A 72 10.15 -8.44 -20.95
C SER A 72 9.53 -9.69 -21.57
N ASN A 73 8.69 -10.43 -20.83
CA ASN A 73 8.08 -11.66 -21.30
C ASN A 73 6.77 -11.38 -22.06
N GLY A 74 6.43 -12.17 -23.08
CA GLY A 74 5.15 -12.06 -23.80
C GLY A 74 5.28 -11.68 -25.29
N ASP A 75 4.16 -11.35 -25.91
CA ASP A 75 4.03 -10.94 -27.32
C ASP A 75 4.21 -9.41 -27.45
N PRO A 76 4.29 -8.76 -28.65
CA PRO A 76 4.46 -7.31 -28.77
C PRO A 76 3.42 -6.45 -28.02
N THR A 77 2.28 -7.05 -27.63
CA THR A 77 1.18 -6.40 -26.92
C THR A 77 1.08 -6.76 -25.44
N ALA A 78 1.83 -7.75 -24.95
CA ALA A 78 1.76 -8.23 -23.57
C ALA A 78 3.16 -8.33 -22.95
N THR A 79 3.34 -7.71 -21.80
CA THR A 79 4.57 -7.72 -21.01
C THR A 79 4.34 -8.45 -19.68
N LEU A 80 4.33 -9.78 -19.74
CA LEU A 80 4.07 -10.68 -18.62
C LEU A 80 5.21 -10.65 -17.61
N LEU A 81 4.87 -10.90 -16.35
CA LEU A 81 5.83 -10.98 -15.27
C LEU A 81 6.72 -12.21 -15.43
N ASN A 82 8.04 -12.04 -15.26
CA ASN A 82 8.96 -13.17 -15.21
C ASN A 82 9.99 -13.01 -14.09
N ARG A 83 10.72 -14.10 -13.82
CA ARG A 83 11.75 -14.09 -12.78
C ARG A 83 12.94 -13.18 -13.09
N ILE A 84 13.31 -13.02 -14.35
CA ILE A 84 14.44 -12.20 -14.81
C ILE A 84 14.17 -10.72 -14.54
N ASP A 85 12.95 -10.26 -14.76
CA ASP A 85 12.52 -8.88 -14.57
C ASP A 85 12.56 -8.51 -13.08
N ILE A 86 12.07 -9.40 -12.21
CA ILE A 86 12.15 -9.24 -10.75
C ILE A 86 13.61 -9.26 -10.27
N ASP A 87 14.44 -10.16 -10.83
CA ASP A 87 15.85 -10.26 -10.47
C ASP A 87 16.65 -9.03 -10.95
N THR A 88 16.25 -8.42 -12.06
CA THR A 88 16.80 -7.17 -12.62
C THR A 88 16.40 -5.97 -11.77
N ALA A 89 15.11 -5.85 -11.44
CA ALA A 89 14.60 -4.83 -10.53
C ALA A 89 15.34 -4.84 -9.17
N ARG A 90 15.50 -6.04 -8.59
CA ARG A 90 16.31 -6.24 -7.39
C ARG A 90 17.77 -5.85 -7.61
N GLY A 91 18.35 -6.19 -8.76
CA GLY A 91 19.72 -5.84 -9.13
C GLY A 91 19.94 -4.32 -9.12
N THR A 92 19.00 -3.57 -9.68
CA THR A 92 19.01 -2.10 -9.67
C THR A 92 18.97 -1.54 -8.26
N LEU A 93 18.04 -2.01 -7.41
CA LEU A 93 17.94 -1.55 -6.02
C LEU A 93 19.23 -1.85 -5.22
N ARG A 94 19.82 -3.04 -5.42
CA ARG A 94 21.11 -3.37 -4.80
C ARG A 94 22.27 -2.55 -5.33
N GLY A 95 22.28 -2.22 -6.62
CA GLY A 95 23.28 -1.34 -7.23
C GLY A 95 23.22 0.09 -6.69
N ASN A 96 22.05 0.50 -6.17
CA ASN A 96 21.84 1.78 -5.50
C ASN A 96 22.11 1.73 -3.98
N ASP A 97 22.71 0.64 -3.47
CA ASP A 97 22.95 0.40 -2.04
C ASP A 97 21.67 0.49 -1.18
N ALA A 98 20.51 0.11 -1.75
CA ALA A 98 19.24 0.19 -1.06
C ALA A 98 19.04 -0.97 -0.06
N ASP A 99 18.83 -0.60 1.20
CA ASP A 99 18.57 -1.55 2.29
C ASP A 99 17.22 -2.25 2.15
N VAL A 100 17.19 -3.55 2.41
CA VAL A 100 15.95 -4.34 2.51
C VAL A 100 15.10 -3.91 3.69
N ILE A 101 13.78 -3.96 3.54
CA ILE A 101 12.84 -3.52 4.58
C ILE A 101 12.78 -4.57 5.70
N THR A 102 12.58 -5.83 5.33
CA THR A 102 12.35 -6.92 6.27
C THR A 102 13.65 -7.57 6.76
N GLY A 103 13.66 -8.01 8.02
CA GLY A 103 14.70 -8.86 8.58
C GLY A 103 14.57 -10.33 8.15
N LEU A 104 15.61 -11.13 8.39
CA LEU A 104 15.60 -12.57 8.11
C LEU A 104 14.59 -13.28 9.03
N ILE A 105 13.64 -14.02 8.46
CA ILE A 105 12.80 -14.94 9.24
C ILE A 105 13.47 -16.31 9.21
N ALA A 106 14.08 -16.69 10.34
CA ALA A 106 14.77 -17.96 10.49
C ALA A 106 13.81 -19.14 10.36
N ALA A 107 14.27 -20.21 9.69
CA ALA A 107 13.52 -21.45 9.57
C ALA A 107 13.27 -22.06 10.96
N ARG A 108 12.06 -22.57 11.17
CA ARG A 108 11.70 -23.40 12.34
C ARG A 108 11.66 -24.86 11.90
N THR A 109 11.68 -25.77 12.88
CA THR A 109 11.65 -27.24 12.71
C THR A 109 10.33 -27.80 12.14
N GLY A 110 9.52 -26.99 11.46
CA GLY A 110 8.32 -27.43 10.76
C GLY A 110 8.68 -28.08 9.42
N GLN A 111 8.30 -29.35 9.25
CA GLN A 111 8.45 -30.08 7.99
C GLN A 111 7.72 -29.33 6.86
N GLY A 112 8.38 -29.14 5.71
CA GLY A 112 7.81 -28.42 4.55
C GLY A 112 7.96 -26.90 4.56
N THR A 113 8.59 -26.30 5.58
CA THR A 113 8.76 -24.85 5.65
C THR A 113 10.19 -24.38 5.35
N GLY A 114 10.32 -23.35 4.51
CA GLY A 114 11.62 -22.74 4.20
C GLY A 114 11.85 -21.45 4.99
N PRO A 115 13.11 -21.03 5.23
CA PRO A 115 13.41 -19.69 5.69
C PRO A 115 12.95 -18.65 4.66
N VAL A 116 12.59 -17.45 5.12
CA VAL A 116 12.21 -16.31 4.26
C VAL A 116 13.34 -15.29 4.33
N ARG A 117 13.91 -14.95 3.17
CA ARG A 117 15.07 -14.05 3.10
C ARG A 117 14.65 -12.60 3.39
N PRO A 118 15.57 -11.75 3.90
CA PRO A 118 15.36 -10.30 3.95
C PRO A 118 14.96 -9.78 2.57
N ALA A 119 13.90 -8.99 2.52
CA ALA A 119 13.23 -8.65 1.28
C ALA A 119 12.78 -7.19 1.22
N TYR A 120 12.73 -6.69 -0.01
CA TYR A 120 11.99 -5.50 -0.41
C TYR A 120 10.48 -5.81 -0.42
N PHE A 121 9.64 -4.79 -0.29
CA PHE A 121 8.19 -4.94 -0.45
C PHE A 121 7.78 -4.44 -1.82
N ALA A 122 6.88 -5.18 -2.47
CA ALA A 122 6.24 -4.79 -3.70
C ALA A 122 4.73 -4.75 -3.49
N MET A 123 4.10 -3.72 -4.05
CA MET A 123 2.64 -3.65 -4.13
C MET A 123 2.21 -4.07 -5.53
N ALA A 124 1.21 -4.94 -5.63
CA ALA A 124 0.66 -5.39 -6.89
C ALA A 124 -0.87 -5.49 -6.84
N HIS A 125 -1.48 -5.47 -8.02
CA HIS A 125 -2.92 -5.69 -8.16
C HIS A 125 -3.26 -7.17 -8.00
N THR A 126 -4.45 -7.50 -7.48
CA THR A 126 -4.92 -8.89 -7.30
C THR A 126 -5.01 -9.67 -8.60
N ASP A 127 -5.24 -9.00 -9.74
CA ASP A 127 -5.29 -9.65 -11.06
C ASP A 127 -3.99 -10.33 -11.47
N LEU A 128 -2.85 -9.91 -10.90
CA LEU A 128 -1.54 -10.50 -11.18
C LEU A 128 -1.23 -11.71 -10.28
N GLU A 129 -2.20 -12.17 -9.48
CA GLU A 129 -1.99 -13.27 -8.53
C GLU A 129 -1.60 -14.57 -9.25
N ASP A 130 -2.33 -14.96 -10.29
CA ASP A 130 -2.05 -16.16 -11.08
C ASP A 130 -0.67 -16.05 -11.79
N ASP A 131 -0.40 -14.90 -12.42
CA ASP A 131 0.89 -14.62 -13.05
C ASP A 131 2.07 -14.70 -12.06
N LEU A 132 1.87 -14.24 -10.82
CA LEU A 132 2.86 -14.28 -9.74
C LEU A 132 3.14 -15.71 -9.26
N GLU A 133 2.10 -16.53 -9.15
CA GLU A 133 2.21 -17.95 -8.77
C GLU A 133 2.96 -18.76 -9.83
N ASP A 134 2.80 -18.41 -11.11
CA ASP A 134 3.52 -19.02 -12.23
C ASP A 134 5.01 -18.62 -12.31
N VAL A 135 5.42 -17.56 -11.60
CA VAL A 135 6.84 -17.16 -11.58
C VAL A 135 7.70 -18.21 -10.88
N SER A 136 8.75 -18.65 -11.56
CA SER A 136 9.72 -19.60 -11.01
C SER A 136 10.34 -19.13 -9.68
N GLY A 137 10.12 -19.92 -8.64
CA GLY A 137 10.62 -19.67 -7.28
C GLY A 137 9.73 -18.74 -6.46
N PHE A 138 8.48 -18.52 -6.88
CA PHE A 138 7.44 -18.01 -6.01
C PHE A 138 7.23 -18.96 -4.82
N LYS A 139 7.09 -18.37 -3.63
CA LYS A 139 6.81 -19.08 -2.40
C LYS A 139 5.64 -18.40 -1.71
N GLU A 140 4.52 -19.09 -1.65
CA GLU A 140 3.33 -18.62 -0.94
C GLU A 140 3.60 -18.33 0.54
N ALA A 141 2.88 -17.34 1.06
CA ALA A 141 2.92 -16.96 2.47
C ALA A 141 2.56 -18.13 3.41
N THR A 142 1.65 -19.02 3.00
CA THR A 142 1.25 -20.23 3.74
C THR A 142 2.43 -21.16 4.03
N ASN A 143 3.39 -21.23 3.11
CA ASN A 143 4.58 -22.09 3.18
C ASN A 143 5.73 -21.47 4.00
N TYR A 144 5.49 -20.34 4.68
CA TYR A 144 6.48 -19.71 5.54
C TYR A 144 6.62 -20.43 6.88
N ALA A 145 7.87 -20.59 7.34
CA ALA A 145 8.18 -21.27 8.60
C ALA A 145 7.66 -20.57 9.87
N ALA A 146 7.40 -19.27 9.77
CA ALA A 146 6.77 -18.50 10.81
C ALA A 146 5.74 -17.56 10.19
N GLN A 147 4.47 -17.77 10.54
CA GLN A 147 3.34 -16.91 10.18
C GLN A 147 3.29 -15.63 11.04
N LYS A 148 4.09 -15.57 12.12
CA LYS A 148 4.09 -14.42 13.03
C LYS A 148 4.77 -13.22 12.37
N GLY A 149 3.99 -12.20 12.03
CA GLY A 149 4.47 -10.96 11.40
C GLY A 149 4.43 -10.96 9.88
N VAL A 150 3.72 -11.92 9.27
CA VAL A 150 3.31 -11.85 7.87
C VAL A 150 2.10 -10.93 7.79
N ASP A 151 2.11 -10.00 6.84
CA ASP A 151 0.96 -9.14 6.60
C ASP A 151 -0.18 -9.96 6.00
N VAL A 152 -1.43 -9.66 6.36
CA VAL A 152 -2.61 -10.33 5.79
C VAL A 152 -2.70 -10.10 4.28
N ALA A 153 -2.21 -8.95 3.80
CA ALA A 153 -2.13 -8.65 2.38
C ALA A 153 -0.94 -9.32 1.66
N GLU A 154 -0.01 -9.97 2.38
CA GLU A 154 1.14 -10.65 1.78
C GLU A 154 0.72 -11.99 1.17
N LYS A 155 0.73 -12.08 -0.16
CA LYS A 155 0.42 -13.33 -0.87
C LYS A 155 1.64 -14.28 -0.93
N GLY A 156 2.84 -13.73 -1.08
CA GLY A 156 4.06 -14.54 -1.11
C GLY A 156 5.33 -13.77 -1.43
N GLN A 157 6.41 -14.52 -1.63
CA GLN A 157 7.76 -14.02 -1.91
C GLN A 157 8.31 -14.63 -3.18
N THR A 158 8.91 -13.77 -4.02
CA THR A 158 9.79 -14.19 -5.11
C THR A 158 11.21 -13.71 -4.83
N GLY A 159 12.12 -14.63 -4.51
CA GLY A 159 13.52 -14.28 -4.23
C GLY A 159 13.69 -13.39 -2.99
N ASN A 160 13.93 -12.09 -3.20
CA ASN A 160 14.11 -11.08 -2.16
C ASN A 160 13.03 -9.97 -2.25
N VAL A 161 11.88 -10.26 -2.84
CA VAL A 161 10.74 -9.34 -2.95
C VAL A 161 9.51 -10.02 -2.38
N ARG A 162 8.77 -9.34 -1.50
CA ARG A 162 7.50 -9.79 -0.94
C ARG A 162 6.36 -9.02 -1.58
N TRP A 163 5.33 -9.73 -2.02
CA TRP A 163 4.21 -9.17 -2.77
C TRP A 163 3.01 -8.96 -1.86
N LEU A 164 2.60 -7.70 -1.76
CA LEU A 164 1.36 -7.27 -1.11
C LEU A 164 0.32 -7.06 -2.21
N LEU A 165 -0.77 -7.83 -2.17
CA LEU A 165 -1.85 -7.74 -3.16
C LEU A 165 -3.00 -6.90 -2.62
N THR A 166 -3.50 -6.00 -3.46
CA THR A 166 -4.66 -5.15 -3.17
C THR A 166 -5.44 -4.87 -4.45
N THR A 167 -6.76 -4.77 -4.34
CA THR A 167 -7.64 -4.34 -5.46
C THR A 167 -7.42 -2.87 -5.81
N GLN A 168 -6.74 -2.13 -4.93
CA GLN A 168 -6.25 -0.78 -5.20
C GLN A 168 -4.80 -0.83 -5.71
N GLY A 169 -4.39 -1.88 -6.43
CA GLY A 169 -3.12 -1.86 -7.17
C GLY A 169 -3.15 -0.78 -8.26
N ALA A 170 -1.99 -0.20 -8.62
CA ALA A 170 -1.97 0.86 -9.62
C ALA A 170 -2.06 0.28 -11.03
N THR A 171 -2.98 0.81 -11.83
CA THR A 171 -3.21 0.41 -13.22
C THR A 171 -3.21 1.63 -14.15
N SER A 172 -2.63 1.51 -15.33
CA SER A 172 -2.66 2.52 -16.39
C SER A 172 -2.99 1.85 -17.72
N GLY A 173 -4.26 1.93 -18.13
CA GLY A 173 -4.76 1.16 -19.27
C GLY A 173 -4.66 -0.34 -19.00
N SER A 174 -3.96 -1.06 -19.88
CA SER A 174 -3.70 -2.51 -19.74
C SER A 174 -2.47 -2.83 -18.87
N ASN A 175 -1.75 -1.80 -18.40
CA ASN A 175 -0.53 -1.98 -17.62
C ASN A 175 -0.82 -1.92 -16.13
N TYR A 176 -0.20 -2.81 -15.37
CA TYR A 176 -0.14 -2.83 -13.92
C TYR A 176 1.22 -2.27 -13.47
N LEU A 177 1.19 -1.29 -12.57
CA LEU A 177 2.37 -0.59 -12.08
C LEU A 177 2.65 -1.07 -10.66
N ASN A 178 3.70 -1.88 -10.52
CA ASN A 178 4.03 -2.56 -9.28
C ASN A 178 5.28 -1.92 -8.64
N PRO A 179 5.13 -0.94 -7.75
CA PRO A 179 6.28 -0.32 -7.08
C PRO A 179 6.96 -1.31 -6.13
N ILE A 180 8.26 -1.52 -6.32
CA ILE A 180 9.15 -2.26 -5.43
C ILE A 180 9.93 -1.25 -4.60
N ILE A 181 9.84 -1.40 -3.27
CA ILE A 181 10.21 -0.38 -2.30
C ILE A 181 11.27 -0.94 -1.36
N ALA A 182 12.33 -0.15 -1.16
CA ALA A 182 13.37 -0.39 -0.18
C ALA A 182 13.23 0.52 1.05
N ARG A 183 14.07 0.30 2.06
CA ARG A 183 14.03 1.07 3.31
C ARG A 183 14.30 2.55 3.03
N ASN A 184 13.63 3.43 3.77
CA ASN A 184 13.75 4.90 3.65
C ASN A 184 13.41 5.46 2.25
N ALA A 185 12.64 4.72 1.45
CA ALA A 185 12.22 5.15 0.13
C ALA A 185 11.23 6.32 0.16
N TYR A 186 10.23 6.24 1.04
CA TYR A 186 9.20 7.26 1.21
C TYR A 186 8.94 7.53 2.69
N GLY A 187 8.36 8.70 2.96
CA GLY A 187 7.94 9.12 4.28
C GLY A 187 6.49 9.57 4.25
N VAL A 188 5.77 9.26 5.32
CA VAL A 188 4.45 9.83 5.60
C VAL A 188 4.61 10.80 6.76
N VAL A 189 3.99 11.98 6.65
CA VAL A 189 4.00 12.97 7.72
C VAL A 189 2.69 12.91 8.48
N ASP A 190 2.78 12.67 9.79
CA ASP A 190 1.65 12.79 10.70
C ASP A 190 1.56 14.21 11.28
N ILE A 191 0.39 14.82 11.18
CA ILE A 191 0.12 16.11 11.82
C ILE A 191 -0.29 15.86 13.27
N SER A 192 0.47 16.41 14.23
CA SER A 192 0.13 16.31 15.65
C SER A 192 -1.15 17.11 15.93
N GLY A 193 -2.25 16.42 16.26
CA GLY A 193 -3.57 17.04 16.48
C GLY A 193 -4.76 16.17 16.05
N GLY A 194 -4.48 15.02 15.45
CA GLY A 194 -5.45 14.02 15.03
C GLY A 194 -5.44 13.92 13.52
N ASN A 195 -4.60 13.00 13.02
CA ASN A 195 -4.44 12.77 11.59
C ASN A 195 -5.73 12.21 10.97
N MET A 196 -6.51 11.46 11.75
CA MET A 196 -7.71 10.75 11.31
C MET A 196 -8.82 10.92 12.34
N LYS A 197 -10.03 11.30 11.89
CA LYS A 197 -11.20 11.44 12.76
C LYS A 197 -12.43 10.88 12.04
N SER A 198 -13.04 9.85 12.63
CA SER A 198 -14.43 9.49 12.34
C SER A 198 -15.36 10.38 13.18
N ILE A 199 -16.46 10.82 12.58
CA ILE A 199 -17.40 11.79 13.13
C ILE A 199 -18.81 11.22 12.93
N VAL A 200 -19.50 10.98 14.04
CA VAL A 200 -20.91 10.58 14.03
C VAL A 200 -21.74 11.73 14.60
N LYS A 201 -22.78 12.13 13.89
CA LYS A 201 -23.76 13.14 14.28
C LYS A 201 -25.14 12.51 14.28
N GLY A 202 -25.74 12.40 15.46
CA GLY A 202 -27.11 11.89 15.62
C GLY A 202 -28.16 12.87 15.09
N LEU A 203 -29.41 12.39 15.06
CA LEU A 203 -30.61 13.14 14.66
C LEU A 203 -30.67 14.52 15.35
N GLY A 204 -31.02 15.55 14.57
CA GLY A 204 -31.14 16.93 15.05
C GLY A 204 -29.83 17.68 15.28
N SER A 205 -28.68 17.06 14.99
CA SER A 205 -27.39 17.76 15.02
C SER A 205 -27.24 18.84 13.93
N GLY A 206 -28.16 18.91 12.97
CA GLY A 206 -28.17 19.91 11.89
C GLY A 206 -28.76 21.27 12.27
N GLY A 207 -29.40 21.38 13.45
CA GLY A 207 -30.06 22.62 13.87
C GLY A 207 -31.07 23.12 12.83
N THR A 208 -31.01 24.40 12.45
CA THR A 208 -31.97 24.97 11.48
C THR A 208 -31.86 24.40 10.07
N THR A 209 -30.78 23.66 9.75
CA THR A 209 -30.63 22.98 8.45
C THR A 209 -31.29 21.59 8.42
N ASP A 210 -31.66 21.07 9.59
CA ASP A 210 -32.46 19.88 9.77
C ASP A 210 -33.62 20.18 10.75
N PRO A 211 -34.57 21.04 10.36
CA PRO A 211 -35.58 21.57 11.28
C PRO A 211 -36.59 20.52 11.79
N LEU A 212 -36.55 19.31 11.22
CA LEU A 212 -37.41 18.19 11.57
C LEU A 212 -36.61 17.01 12.16
N ASP A 213 -35.31 17.21 12.45
CA ASP A 213 -34.40 16.22 13.03
C ASP A 213 -34.38 14.88 12.25
N GLN A 214 -34.37 14.93 10.92
CA GLN A 214 -34.56 13.77 10.05
C GLN A 214 -33.27 13.16 9.53
N ARG A 215 -32.09 13.73 9.87
CA ARG A 215 -30.82 13.35 9.25
C ARG A 215 -29.76 13.02 10.29
N THR A 216 -29.27 11.79 10.23
CA THR A 216 -28.03 11.34 10.88
C THR A 216 -26.90 11.42 9.86
N THR A 217 -25.73 11.92 10.26
CA THR A 217 -24.54 11.90 9.39
C THR A 217 -23.40 11.16 10.04
N ILE A 218 -22.77 10.29 9.26
CA ILE A 218 -21.56 9.57 9.64
C ILE A 218 -20.54 9.94 8.60
N GLY A 219 -19.38 10.41 9.01
CA GLY A 219 -18.33 10.81 8.09
C GLY A 219 -16.95 10.61 8.67
N TRP A 220 -15.96 10.75 7.83
CA TRP A 220 -14.56 10.75 8.25
C TRP A 220 -13.81 11.90 7.61
N LYS A 221 -12.76 12.33 8.30
CA LYS A 221 -11.76 13.23 7.73
C LYS A 221 -10.37 12.79 8.14
N MET A 222 -9.42 12.94 7.24
CA MET A 222 -8.03 12.67 7.52
C MET A 222 -7.12 13.70 6.85
N TRP A 223 -5.96 13.92 7.43
CA TRP A 223 -4.84 14.54 6.74
C TRP A 223 -3.96 13.42 6.17
N GLN A 224 -3.36 13.65 5.01
CA GLN A 224 -2.42 12.69 4.46
C GLN A 224 -1.35 13.43 3.68
N VAL A 225 -0.10 13.05 3.94
CA VAL A 225 1.07 13.52 3.20
C VAL A 225 2.00 12.36 3.03
N ALA A 226 2.16 11.89 1.80
CA ALA A 226 3.19 10.94 1.42
C ALA A 226 4.19 11.64 0.49
N ARG A 227 5.48 11.36 0.66
CA ARG A 227 6.53 11.87 -0.24
C ARG A 227 7.66 10.88 -0.39
N ILE A 228 8.19 10.78 -1.61
CA ILE A 228 9.43 10.06 -1.90
C ILE A 228 10.59 10.81 -1.25
N LEU A 229 11.36 10.11 -0.42
CA LEU A 229 12.56 10.61 0.24
C LEU A 229 13.81 10.29 -0.56
N ASN A 230 13.86 9.10 -1.15
CA ASN A 230 14.93 8.66 -2.01
C ASN A 230 14.36 7.83 -3.17
N ASP A 231 14.39 8.42 -4.36
CA ASP A 231 13.85 7.79 -5.57
C ASP A 231 14.66 6.55 -5.98
N ALA A 232 15.97 6.53 -5.70
CA ALA A 232 16.83 5.38 -6.01
C ALA A 232 16.46 4.11 -5.21
N ASN A 233 15.65 4.25 -4.16
CA ASN A 233 15.16 3.17 -3.32
C ASN A 233 13.76 2.66 -3.76
N ILE A 234 13.24 3.14 -4.89
CA ILE A 234 11.99 2.71 -5.49
C ILE A 234 12.26 2.30 -6.93
N LEU A 235 11.63 1.21 -7.37
CA LEU A 235 11.59 0.84 -8.78
C LEU A 235 10.21 0.31 -9.13
N VAL A 236 9.56 0.91 -10.13
CA VAL A 236 8.23 0.50 -10.58
C VAL A 236 8.35 -0.54 -11.68
N LEU A 237 7.86 -1.74 -11.41
CA LEU A 237 7.82 -2.83 -12.37
C LEU A 237 6.47 -2.80 -13.12
N ILE A 238 6.51 -2.60 -14.43
CA ILE A 238 5.32 -2.47 -15.28
C ILE A 238 5.09 -3.78 -16.02
N CYS A 239 3.94 -4.40 -15.84
CA CYS A 239 3.54 -5.62 -16.55
C CYS A 239 2.10 -5.54 -17.06
N THR A 240 1.74 -6.37 -18.01
CA THR A 240 0.34 -6.66 -18.36
C THR A 240 -0.10 -7.97 -17.71
N ASN A 241 -1.41 -8.17 -17.58
CA ASN A 241 -1.98 -9.47 -17.22
C ASN A 241 -1.95 -10.41 -18.45
N GLY A 242 -1.73 -11.71 -18.23
CA GLY A 242 -1.64 -12.77 -19.24
C GLY A 242 -2.96 -13.38 -19.69
#